data_AF-A0A9D2JVZ4-F1
#
_entry.id   AF-A0A9D2JVZ4-F1
#
_cell.length_a   1.000
_cell.length_b   1.000
_cell.length_c   1.000
_cell.angle_alpha   90.00
_cell.angle_beta   90.00
_cell.angle_gamma   90.00
#
_symmetry.space_group_name_H-M   'P 1'
#
loop_
_entity.id
_entity.type
_entity.pdbx_description
1 polymer ?
#
loop_
_entity_poly.entity_id
_entity_poly.type
_entity_poly.pdbx_seq_one_letter_code
_entity_poly.pdbx_strand_id
1 'polypeptide(L)' 'MDIKSDVLAIIDDLFMEDVSDMMDEDLFDAGVLDSMGTVELIVELESHFDIDISTLLHD' A
#
# COMPACT_ATOMS: atom_id res chain seq x y z
N MET A 1 -16.66 1.19 7.28
CA MET A 1 -15.38 0.98 6.60
C MET A 1 -14.92 2.36 6.18
N ASP A 2 -13.83 2.81 6.77
CA ASP A 2 -13.18 4.04 6.31
C ASP A 2 -11.99 3.57 5.47
N ILE A 3 -12.21 3.52 4.15
CA ILE A 3 -11.24 2.97 3.19
C ILE A 3 -9.88 3.64 3.38
N LYS A 4 -9.86 4.94 3.66
CA LYS A 4 -8.61 5.67 3.85
C LYS A 4 -7.87 5.17 5.09
N SER A 5 -8.56 5.06 6.23
CA SER A 5 -7.96 4.56 7.47
C SER A 5 -7.51 3.10 7.33
N ASP A 6 -8.29 2.28 6.64
CA ASP A 6 -7.97 0.86 6.44
C ASP A 6 -6.73 0.70 5.53
N VAL A 7 -6.60 1.50 4.47
CA VAL A 7 -5.40 1.51 3.61
C VAL A 7 -4.16 2.03 4.36
N LEU A 8 -4.30 3.09 5.15
CA LEU A 8 -3.18 3.60 5.97
C LEU A 8 -2.69 2.54 6.95
N ALA A 9 -3.60 1.84 7.64
CA ALA A 9 -3.23 0.77 8.57
C ALA A 9 -2.48 -0.37 7.87
N ILE A 10 -2.87 -0.76 6.66
CA ILE A 10 -2.16 -1.78 5.87
C ILE A 10 -0.73 -1.34 5.54
N ILE A 11 -0.55 -0.08 5.13
CA ILE A 11 0.79 0.47 4.81
C ILE A 11 1.64 0.55 6.09
N ASP A 12 1.08 1.07 7.18
CA ASP A 12 1.77 1.16 8.47
C ASP A 12 2.22 -0.23 8.99
N ASP A 13 1.37 -1.26 8.83
CA ASP A 13 1.67 -2.63 9.24
C ASP A 13 2.76 -3.29 8.38
N LEU A 14 2.76 -3.03 7.06
CA LEU A 14 3.74 -3.59 6.13
C LEU A 14 5.13 -2.96 6.28
N PHE A 15 5.19 -1.64 6.43
CA PHE A 15 6.45 -0.89 6.41
C PHE A 15 6.94 -0.45 7.79
N MET A 16 6.14 -0.67 8.84
CA MET A 16 6.43 -0.25 10.21
C MET A 16 6.68 1.26 10.35
N GLU A 17 6.15 2.06 9.43
CA GLU A 17 6.28 3.50 9.37
C GLU A 17 4.90 4.14 9.27
N ASP A 18 4.67 5.21 10.05
CA ASP A 18 3.43 5.98 9.98
C ASP A 18 3.46 6.89 8.75
N VAL A 19 2.68 6.53 7.74
CA VAL A 19 2.61 7.29 6.48
C VAL A 19 1.48 8.32 6.46
N SER A 20 0.77 8.52 7.57
CA SER A 20 -0.39 9.41 7.62
C SER A 20 -0.05 10.88 7.36
N ASP A 21 1.19 11.28 7.62
CA ASP A 21 1.73 12.61 7.33
C ASP A 21 2.40 12.72 5.94
N MET A 22 2.52 11.60 5.20
CA MET A 22 3.23 11.50 3.91
C MET A 22 2.27 11.36 2.71
N MET A 23 1.01 11.75 2.88
CA MET A 23 -0.04 11.56 1.87
C MET A 23 0.19 12.28 0.54
N ASP A 24 0.95 13.36 0.56
CA ASP A 24 1.29 14.16 -0.62
C ASP A 24 2.71 13.87 -1.13
N GLU A 25 3.39 12.87 -0.53
CA GLU A 25 4.76 12.48 -0.87
C GLU A 25 4.78 11.25 -1.79
N ASP A 26 5.83 11.15 -2.60
CA ASP A 26 6.12 9.93 -3.35
C ASP A 26 6.83 8.92 -2.44
N LEU A 27 6.17 7.82 -2.13
CA LEU A 27 6.65 6.80 -1.20
C LEU A 27 7.89 6.04 -1.71
N PHE A 28 8.13 6.00 -3.04
CA PHE A 28 9.35 5.42 -3.59
C PHE A 28 10.54 6.36 -3.38
N ASP A 29 10.35 7.66 -3.63
CA ASP A 29 11.40 8.67 -3.41
C ASP A 29 11.70 8.86 -1.92
N ALA A 30 10.68 8.72 -1.06
CA ALA A 30 10.84 8.75 0.38
C ALA A 30 11.53 7.48 0.94
N GLY A 31 11.66 6.41 0.15
CA GLY A 31 12.30 5.16 0.54
C GLY A 31 11.43 4.24 1.40
N VAL A 32 10.12 4.53 1.51
CA VAL A 32 9.14 3.72 2.23
C VAL A 32 8.74 2.50 1.40
N LEU A 33 8.53 2.71 0.09
CA LEU A 33 8.05 1.69 -0.83
C LEU A 33 9.16 1.26 -1.80
N ASP A 34 9.31 -0.04 -1.97
CA ASP A 34 10.16 -0.64 -2.99
C ASP A 34 9.38 -1.62 -3.89
N SER A 35 10.07 -2.27 -4.83
CA SER A 35 9.42 -3.20 -5.76
C SER A 35 8.86 -4.46 -5.08
N MET A 36 9.43 -4.91 -3.96
CA MET A 36 8.96 -6.08 -3.23
C MET A 36 7.78 -5.71 -2.32
N GLY A 37 7.91 -4.61 -1.58
CA GLY A 37 6.86 -4.03 -0.77
C GLY A 37 5.62 -3.65 -1.57
N THR A 38 5.78 -3.24 -2.83
CA THR A 38 4.64 -3.00 -3.74
C THR A 38 3.84 -4.27 -4.00
N VAL A 39 4.51 -5.42 -4.18
CA VAL A 39 3.81 -6.70 -4.40
C VAL A 39 3.08 -7.12 -3.13
N GLU A 40 3.70 -6.98 -1.96
CA GLU A 40 3.08 -7.29 -0.68
C GLU A 40 1.86 -6.40 -0.39
N LEU A 41 1.98 -5.09 -0.66
CA LEU A 41 0.87 -4.14 -0.55
C LEU A 41 -0.29 -4.52 -1.46
N ILE A 42 -0.02 -4.90 -2.72
CA ILE A 42 -1.07 -5.37 -3.64
C ILE A 42 -1.79 -6.59 -3.07
N VAL A 43 -1.05 -7.61 -2.62
CA VAL A 43 -1.63 -8.85 -2.09
C VAL A 43 -2.51 -8.56 -0.86
N GLU A 44 -2.06 -7.69 0.04
CA GLU A 44 -2.81 -7.35 1.25
C GLU A 44 -4.09 -6.56 0.91
N LEU A 45 -4.01 -5.60 -0.02
CA LEU A 45 -5.18 -4.84 -0.49
C LEU A 45 -6.21 -5.73 -1.18
N GLU A 46 -5.78 -6.66 -2.05
CA GLU A 46 -6.65 -7.62 -2.71
C GLU A 46 -7.36 -8.52 -1.69
N SER A 47 -6.61 -9.02 -0.70
CA SER A 47 -7.14 -9.87 0.37
C SER A 47 -8.13 -9.14 1.28
N HIS A 48 -7.79 -7.92 1.69
CA HIS A 48 -8.58 -7.16 2.66
C HIS A 48 -9.89 -6.64 2.07
N PHE A 49 -9.85 -6.16 0.82
CA PHE A 49 -11.00 -5.53 0.17
C PHE A 49 -11.78 -6.45 -0.78
N ASP A 50 -11.30 -7.67 -1.01
CA ASP A 50 -11.88 -8.61 -2.00
C ASP A 50 -11.94 -7.99 -3.41
N ILE A 51 -10.81 -7.42 -3.83
CA ILE A 51 -10.63 -6.73 -5.12
C ILE A 51 -9.48 -7.36 -5.91
N ASP A 52 -9.42 -7.06 -7.22
CA ASP A 52 -8.35 -7.48 -8.12
C ASP A 52 -7.62 -6.25 -8.66
N ILE A 53 -6.33 -6.13 -8.31
CA ILE A 53 -5.42 -5.04 -8.71
C ILE A 53 -4.42 -5.55 -9.77
N SER A 54 -4.24 -6.87 -9.89
CA SER A 54 -3.30 -7.59 -10.77
C SER A 54 -3.30 -7.17 -12.25
N THR A 55 -4.35 -6.49 -12.73
CA THR A 55 -4.36 -5.86 -14.07
C THR A 55 -3.25 -4.83 -14.29
N LEU A 56 -2.56 -4.35 -13.26
CA LEU A 56 -1.40 -3.45 -13.38
C LEU A 56 -0.05 -4.15 -13.62
N LEU A 57 0.05 -5.48 -13.48
CA LEU A 57 1.31 -6.25 -13.65
C LEU A 57 1.38 -7.06 -14.95
N HIS A 58 0.32 -7.08 -15.75
CA HIS A 58 0.14 -8.00 -16.88
C HIS A 58 0.24 -7.38 -18.29
N ASP A 59 0.58 -6.09 -18.42
CA ASP A 59 0.87 -5.42 -19.70
C ASP A 59 2.34 -5.03 -19.88
#